data_AF-E0CZF5-F1
#
_entry.id   AF-E0CZF5-F1
#
_cell.length_a   1.000
_cell.length_b   1.000
_cell.length_c   1.000
_cell.angle_alpha   90.00
_cell.angle_beta   90.00
_cell.angle_gamma   90.00
#
_symmetry.space_group_name_H-M   'P 1'
#
loop_
_entity.id
_entity.type
_entity.pdbx_description
1 polymer ?
#
loop_
_entity_poly.entity_id
_entity_poly.type
_entity_poly.pdbx_seq_one_letter_code
_entity_poly.pdbx_strand_id
1 'polypeptide(L)' 'MTNEEPLPKKVRLSETDFKVMARDELILRWKQYEAYVQALEGKYTDLNSNDVTGLRESEEKLKQQQQESARRENILVMRL' A
#
# COMPACT_ATOMS: atom_id res chain seq x y z
N MET A 1 14.22 10.55 -4.55
CA MET A 1 14.90 9.24 -4.62
C MET A 1 14.48 8.47 -3.39
N THR A 2 13.44 7.63 -3.50
CA THR A 2 13.06 6.75 -2.39
C THR A 2 14.07 5.61 -2.36
N ASN A 3 15.01 5.67 -1.42
CA ASN A 3 15.82 4.52 -1.01
C ASN A 3 14.89 3.51 -0.32
N GLU A 4 13.99 2.89 -1.08
CA GLU A 4 13.26 1.72 -0.59
C GLU A 4 14.27 0.58 -0.49
N GLU A 5 14.56 0.18 0.73
CA GLU A 5 15.37 -0.99 1.03
C GLU A 5 14.76 -2.20 0.28
N PRO A 6 15.57 -3.01 -0.42
CA PRO A 6 15.03 -4.04 -1.28
C PRO A 6 14.24 -5.05 -0.43
N LEU A 7 12.95 -5.19 -0.74
CA LEU A 7 12.06 -6.16 -0.12
C LEU A 7 12.74 -7.54 -0.07
N PRO A 8 12.68 -8.24 1.08
CA PRO A 8 13.17 -9.60 1.16
C PRO A 8 12.62 -10.45 0.01
N LYS A 9 13.42 -11.35 -0.57
CA LYS A 9 12.94 -12.18 -1.68
C LYS A 9 11.96 -13.23 -1.14
N LYS A 10 10.79 -13.34 -1.76
CA LYS A 10 9.82 -14.40 -1.42
C LYS A 10 10.44 -15.78 -1.63
N VAL A 11 10.63 -16.51 -0.55
CA VAL A 11 11.02 -17.92 -0.61
C VAL A 11 9.82 -18.75 -1.09
N ARG A 12 10.05 -19.63 -2.06
CA ARG A 12 9.09 -20.66 -2.49
C ARG A 12 9.76 -22.01 -2.33
N LEU A 13 9.10 -22.90 -1.59
CA LEU A 13 9.49 -24.28 -1.40
C LEU A 13 8.40 -25.16 -2.00
N SER A 14 8.80 -26.17 -2.76
CA SER A 14 7.88 -27.21 -3.23
C SER A 14 7.58 -28.20 -2.11
N GLU A 15 6.50 -28.96 -2.22
CA GLU A 15 6.16 -30.00 -1.23
C GLU A 15 7.29 -31.03 -1.06
N THR A 16 8.04 -31.32 -2.13
CA THR A 16 9.20 -32.21 -2.05
C THR A 16 10.31 -31.60 -1.23
N ASP A 17 10.57 -30.29 -1.37
CA ASP A 17 11.61 -29.59 -0.59
C ASP A 17 11.31 -29.63 0.90
N PHE A 18 10.05 -29.48 1.29
CA PHE A 18 9.64 -29.57 2.71
C PHE A 18 9.89 -30.96 3.32
N LYS A 19 9.84 -32.02 2.52
CA LYS A 19 10.01 -33.41 3.00
C LYS A 19 11.48 -33.83 3.07
N VAL A 20 12.35 -33.23 2.26
CA VAL A 20 13.75 -33.64 2.14
C VAL A 20 14.75 -32.67 2.79
N MET A 21 14.36 -31.43 3.05
CA MET A 21 15.25 -30.44 3.67
C MET A 21 15.64 -30.80 5.09
N ALA A 22 16.88 -30.48 5.44
CA ALA A 22 17.32 -30.50 6.82
C ALA A 22 16.55 -29.47 7.66
N ARG A 23 16.35 -29.78 8.94
CA ARG A 23 15.62 -28.92 9.89
C ARG A 23 16.20 -27.51 9.95
N ASP A 24 17.53 -27.38 9.94
CA ASP A 24 18.20 -26.07 10.06
C ASP A 24 18.01 -25.21 8.80
N GLU A 25 18.00 -25.84 7.62
CA GLU A 25 17.69 -25.16 6.36
C GLU A 25 16.23 -24.70 6.33
N LEU A 26 15.31 -25.55 6.80
CA LEU A 26 13.90 -25.19 6.90
C LEU A 26 13.69 -24.00 7.85
N ILE A 27 14.39 -23.98 9.00
CA ILE A 27 14.34 -22.84 9.94
C ILE A 27 14.86 -21.56 9.27
N LEU A 28 15.94 -21.64 8.49
CA LEU A 28 16.48 -20.48 7.80
C LEU A 28 15.50 -19.94 6.75
N ARG A 29 14.89 -20.83 5.96
CA ARG A 29 13.88 -20.46 4.95
C ARG A 29 12.60 -19.92 5.57
N TRP A 30 12.19 -20.46 6.73
CA TRP A 30 11.06 -19.95 7.50
C TRP A 30 11.30 -18.51 7.96
N LYS A 31 12.45 -18.23 8.57
CA LYS A 31 12.81 -16.86 9.00
C LYS A 31 12.85 -15.86 7.85
N GLN A 32 13.34 -16.28 6.68
CA GLN A 32 13.30 -15.45 5.48
C GLN A 32 11.87 -15.17 5.01
N TYR A 33 10.98 -16.16 5.11
CA TYR A 33 9.57 -15.99 4.79
C TYR A 33 8.86 -15.08 5.79
N GLU A 34 9.12 -15.22 7.09
CA GLU A 34 8.61 -14.30 8.12
C GLU A 34 9.06 -12.86 7.87
N ALA A 35 10.34 -12.64 7.56
CA ALA A 35 10.86 -11.31 7.24
C ALA A 35 10.19 -10.71 5.98
N TYR A 36 9.93 -11.55 4.96
CA TYR A 36 9.18 -11.13 3.77
C TYR A 36 7.75 -10.72 4.10
N VAL A 37 7.04 -11.52 4.90
CA VAL A 37 5.67 -11.22 5.33
C VAL A 37 5.64 -9.92 6.14
N GLN A 38 6.54 -9.75 7.10
CA GLN A 38 6.62 -8.54 7.91
C GLN A 38 6.88 -7.29 7.05
N ALA A 39 7.76 -7.38 6.06
CA ALA A 39 8.02 -6.26 5.14
C ALA A 39 6.80 -5.93 4.26
N LEU A 40 6.06 -6.94 3.81
CA LEU A 40 4.82 -6.74 3.06
C LEU A 40 3.71 -6.13 3.92
N GLU A 41 3.55 -6.61 5.15
CA GLU A 41 2.59 -6.08 6.11
C GLU A 41 2.89 -4.61 6.40
N GLY A 42 4.16 -4.29 6.68
CA GLY A 42 4.64 -2.91 6.87
C GLY A 42 4.27 -2.01 5.69
N LYS A 43 4.63 -2.43 4.47
CA LYS A 43 4.31 -1.68 3.24
C LYS A 43 2.81 -1.50 3.03
N TYR A 44 2.00 -2.50 3.36
CA TYR A 44 0.54 -2.41 3.27
C TYR A 44 -0.01 -1.38 4.26
N THR A 45 0.46 -1.36 5.51
CA THR A 45 0.10 -0.32 6.49
C THR A 45 0.48 1.08 6.00
N ASP A 46 1.67 1.26 5.43
CA ASP A 46 2.13 2.55 4.92
C ASP A 46 1.26 3.05 3.75
N LEU A 47 0.97 2.18 2.78
CA LEU A 47 0.08 2.47 1.65
C LEU A 47 -1.33 2.83 2.11
N ASN A 48 -1.87 2.10 3.08
CA ASN A 48 -3.23 2.32 3.58
C ASN A 48 -3.34 3.62 4.39
N SER A 49 -2.32 3.93 5.18
CA SER A 49 -2.26 5.14 6.00
C SER A 49 -2.07 6.40 5.17
N ASN A 50 -1.08 6.41 4.27
CA ASN A 50 -0.64 7.66 3.62
C ASN A 50 -1.32 7.90 2.27
N ASP A 51 -1.47 6.87 1.44
CA ASP A 51 -1.91 7.09 0.06
C ASP A 51 -3.43 6.97 -0.07
N VAL A 52 -4.01 5.87 0.41
CA VAL A 52 -5.45 5.63 0.17
C VAL A 52 -6.35 6.58 0.95
N THR A 53 -6.03 6.82 2.23
CA THR A 53 -6.84 7.69 3.08
C THR A 53 -6.68 9.16 2.69
N GLY A 54 -5.43 9.61 2.49
CA GLY A 54 -5.15 10.99 2.05
C GLY A 54 -5.72 11.31 0.66
N LEU A 55 -5.66 10.37 -0.29
CA LEU A 55 -6.26 10.57 -1.62
C LEU A 55 -7.78 10.70 -1.54
N ARG A 56 -8.46 9.91 -0.71
CA ARG A 56 -9.93 10.02 -0.51
C ARG A 56 -10.31 11.38 0.06
N GLU A 57 -9.59 11.86 1.09
CA GLU A 57 -9.84 13.17 1.68
C GLU A 57 -9.60 14.31 0.68
N SER A 58 -8.52 14.22 -0.11
CA SER A 58 -8.22 15.19 -1.15
C SER A 58 -9.29 15.19 -2.26
N GLU A 59 -9.79 14.02 -2.64
CA GLU A 59 -10.87 13.88 -3.63
C GLU A 59 -12.16 14.55 -3.12
N GLU A 60 -12.54 14.28 -1.87
CA GLU A 60 -13.72 14.86 -1.22
C GLU A 60 -13.62 16.40 -1.19
N LYS A 61 -12.46 16.93 -0.80
CA LYS A 61 -12.21 18.37 -0.75
C LYS A 61 -12.29 19.01 -2.13
N LEU A 62 -11.77 18.35 -3.16
CA LEU A 62 -11.84 18.84 -4.54
C LEU A 62 -13.29 18.87 -5.05
N LYS A 63 -14.09 17.85 -4.75
CA LYS A 63 -15.53 17.82 -5.09
C LYS A 63 -16.28 18.98 -4.44
N GLN A 64 -16.03 19.26 -3.15
CA GLN A 64 -16.64 20.39 -2.45
C GLN A 64 -16.26 21.72 -3.10
N GLN A 65 -14.98 21.91 -3.43
CA GLN A 65 -14.50 23.12 -4.10
C GLN A 65 -15.15 23.30 -5.48
N GLN A 66 -15.29 22.22 -6.25
CA GLN A 66 -15.93 22.25 -7.55
C GLN A 66 -17.42 22.62 -7.44
N GLN A 67 -18.14 22.03 -6.48
CA GLN A 67 -19.54 22.33 -6.24
C GLN A 67 -19.74 23.79 -5.79
N GLU A 68 -18.86 24.30 -4.93
CA GLU A 68 -18.93 25.69 -4.49
C GLU A 68 -18.59 26.66 -5.62
N SER A 69 -17.59 26.34 -6.45
CA SER A 69 -17.26 27.11 -7.65
C SER A 69 -18.45 27.17 -8.61
N ALA A 70 -19.06 26.03 -8.94
CA ALA A 70 -20.23 25.96 -9.80
C ALA A 70 -21.42 26.73 -9.20
N ARG A 71 -21.62 26.67 -7.88
CA ARG A 71 -22.66 27.46 -7.20
C ARG A 71 -22.41 28.97 -7.31
N ARG A 72 -21.16 29.41 -7.11
CA ARG A 72 -20.77 30.82 -7.24
C ARG A 72 -20.96 31.29 -8.69
N GLU A 73 -20.55 30.49 -9.66
CA GLU A 73 -20.75 30.75 -11.08
C GLU A 73 -22.23 30.89 -11.43
N ASN A 74 -23.09 29.96 -11.00
CA ASN A 74 -24.54 30.04 -11.23
C ASN A 74 -25.15 31.33 -10.66
N ILE A 75 -24.71 31.77 -9.47
CA ILE A 75 -25.17 33.03 -8.88
C ILE A 75 -24.74 34.23 -9.73
N LEU A 76 -23.50 34.23 -10.24
CA LEU A 76 -23.04 35.28 -11.15
C LEU A 76 -23.85 35.30 -12.45
N VAL A 77 -24.10 34.14 -13.05
CA VAL A 77 -24.90 34.01 -14.27
C VAL A 77 -26.33 34.52 -14.07
N MET A 78 -26.96 34.23 -12.92
CA MET A 78 -28.32 34.71 -12.62
C MET A 78 -28.42 36.22 -12.34
N ARG A 79 -27.28 36.92 -12.13
CA ARG A 79 -27.24 38.36 -11.84
C ARG A 79 -26.92 39.22 -13.08
N LEU A 80 -26.74 38.61 -14.25
CA LEU A 80 -26.57 39.26 -15.55
C LEU A 80 -27.93 39.36 -16.26
#